data_AF-A0A0P0WEU1-F1
#
_entry.id   AF-A0A0P0WEU1-F1
#
_cell.length_a   1.000
_cell.length_b   1.000
_cell.length_c   1.000
_cell.angle_alpha   90.00
_cell.angle_beta   90.00
_cell.angle_gamma   90.00
#
_symmetry.space_group_name_H-M   'P 1'
#
loop_
_entity.id
_entity.type
_entity.pdbx_description
1 polymer ?
#
loop_
_entity_poly.entity_id
_entity_poly.type
_entity_poly.pdbx_seq_one_letter_code
_entity_poly.pdbx_strand_id
1 'polypeptide(L)'
;MKAHQLWQLPIKDMKSAPLPRGRTSPKKHLCILVVAFVSIVTLWAYLYPPQHYTSPMRDWLPAEPVRELTDQERASQVVFKQILSTPPVKSKRSKVAFMFLTPGTLPFERLWEKFFEGHEGRYTIYVHASREKPEHASPLFIDRDIRSEKVVWGKISMVDAERRLLANALEDVDNQHFVLLSDSCVPLHNFDYVYNYLIGTNISFIDS
;
A
#
# COMPACT_ATOMS: atom_id res chain seq x y z
N MET A 1 42.65 52.49 -22.48
CA MET A 1 42.92 53.93 -22.27
C MET A 1 41.85 54.45 -21.30
N LYS A 2 42.25 54.99 -20.14
CA LYS A 2 42.18 56.43 -19.77
C LYS A 2 40.73 56.95 -19.51
N ALA A 3 40.46 57.85 -18.58
CA ALA A 3 41.16 58.38 -17.39
C ALA A 3 40.21 59.34 -16.63
N HIS A 4 40.50 59.57 -15.33
CA HIS A 4 40.11 60.69 -14.42
C HIS A 4 38.61 60.96 -14.16
N GLN A 5 38.10 60.87 -12.92
CA GLN A 5 38.29 61.72 -11.72
C GLN A 5 38.08 63.23 -11.93
N LEU A 6 36.96 63.77 -11.45
CA LEU A 6 36.81 65.09 -10.80
C LEU A 6 35.43 65.14 -10.12
N TRP A 7 35.37 65.12 -8.78
CA TRP A 7 35.15 66.28 -7.88
C TRP A 7 33.66 66.39 -7.44
N GLN A 8 33.34 66.17 -6.16
CA GLN A 8 33.41 67.11 -5.02
C GLN A 8 32.54 68.36 -5.22
N LEU A 9 31.48 68.50 -4.41
CA LEU A 9 30.87 69.75 -3.90
C LEU A 9 29.91 69.40 -2.74
N PRO A 10 29.61 70.31 -1.79
CA PRO A 10 29.97 70.06 -0.40
C PRO A 10 28.79 70.09 0.58
N ILE A 11 29.08 69.44 1.70
CA ILE A 11 28.38 69.33 2.97
C ILE A 11 27.99 70.71 3.51
N LYS A 12 26.69 70.93 3.75
CA LYS A 12 26.19 71.95 4.69
C LYS A 12 24.98 71.40 5.46
N ASP A 13 25.27 71.02 6.69
CA ASP A 13 24.42 71.01 7.89
C ASP A 13 22.90 70.91 7.71
N MET A 14 22.39 69.69 7.59
CA MET A 14 21.05 69.36 8.07
C MET A 14 21.19 68.56 9.36
N LYS A 15 20.89 69.23 10.46
CA LYS A 15 20.74 68.67 11.80
C LYS A 15 19.95 67.37 11.72
N SER A 16 20.62 66.28 12.07
CA SER A 16 20.07 64.94 12.22
C SER A 16 19.07 64.92 13.38
N ALA A 17 17.78 65.06 13.05
CA ALA A 17 16.73 64.68 13.98
C ALA A 17 16.80 63.15 14.19
N PRO A 18 16.72 62.64 15.44
CA PRO A 18 16.76 61.21 15.70
C PRO A 18 15.58 60.53 15.00
N LEU A 19 15.89 59.58 14.12
CA LEU A 19 14.90 58.66 13.55
C LEU A 19 14.15 57.97 14.71
N PRO A 20 12.81 57.94 14.67
CA PRO A 20 12.03 57.30 15.72
C PRO A 20 12.41 55.82 15.79
N ARG A 21 12.96 55.40 16.93
CA ARG A 21 13.06 53.99 17.30
C ARG A 21 11.66 53.42 17.21
N GLY A 22 11.38 52.70 16.13
CA GLY A 22 10.16 51.92 15.97
C GLY A 22 10.11 50.90 17.08
N ARG A 23 9.37 51.22 18.14
CA ARG A 23 9.09 50.29 19.24
C ARG A 23 8.23 49.19 18.62
N THR A 24 8.86 48.12 18.14
CA THR A 24 8.14 46.96 17.64
C THR A 24 7.32 46.43 18.79
N SER A 25 5.99 46.59 18.71
CA SER A 25 5.09 46.13 19.75
C SER A 25 5.32 44.63 19.99
N PRO A 26 5.60 44.20 21.23
CA PRO A 26 5.87 42.79 21.54
C PRO A 26 4.76 41.84 21.07
N LYS A 27 3.54 42.35 20.89
CA LYS A 27 2.39 41.59 20.36
C LYS A 27 2.60 41.10 18.91
N LYS A 28 3.29 41.87 18.06
CA LYS A 28 3.51 41.48 16.64
C LYS A 28 4.45 40.28 16.53
N HIS A 29 5.54 40.31 17.31
CA HIS A 29 6.50 39.21 17.38
C HIS A 29 5.85 37.94 17.94
N LEU A 30 4.98 38.09 18.94
CA LEU A 30 4.23 36.96 19.50
C LEU A 30 3.33 36.29 18.45
N CYS A 31 2.59 37.06 17.63
CA CYS A 31 1.75 36.48 16.57
C CYS A 31 2.57 35.69 15.54
N ILE A 32 3.73 36.22 15.12
CA ILE A 32 4.60 35.52 14.14
C ILE A 32 5.10 34.21 14.72
N LEU A 33 5.52 34.20 16.00
CA LEU A 33 5.98 32.98 16.67
C LEU A 33 4.87 31.94 16.81
N VAL A 34 3.64 32.36 17.12
CA VAL A 34 2.49 31.44 17.21
C VAL A 34 2.17 30.82 15.85
N VAL A 35 2.15 31.62 14.78
CA VAL A 35 1.89 31.10 13.42
C VAL A 35 2.99 30.14 12.98
N ALA A 36 4.26 30.47 13.24
CA ALA A 36 5.40 29.59 12.94
C ALA A 36 5.29 28.27 13.71
N PHE A 37 4.97 28.31 15.00
CA PHE A 37 4.78 27.11 15.82
C PHE A 37 3.65 26.23 15.29
N VAL A 38 2.49 26.82 14.97
CA VAL A 38 1.36 26.07 14.38
C VAL A 38 1.76 25.44 13.05
N SER A 39 2.47 26.17 12.18
CA SER A 39 2.93 25.64 10.88
C SER A 39 3.95 24.51 11.03
N ILE A 40 4.82 24.58 12.04
CA ILE A 40 5.78 23.52 12.34
C ILE A 40 5.03 22.30 12.86
N VAL A 41 4.08 22.46 13.78
CA VAL A 41 3.28 21.36 14.32
C VAL A 41 2.48 20.66 13.23
N THR A 42 1.87 21.41 12.30
CA THR A 42 1.14 20.81 11.17
C THR A 42 2.11 20.08 10.24
N LEU A 43 3.23 20.69 9.85
CA LEU A 43 4.28 20.02 9.07
C LEU A 43 4.77 18.74 9.74
N TRP A 44 4.98 18.78 11.06
CA TRP A 44 5.46 17.63 11.84
C TRP A 44 4.42 16.51 11.87
N ALA A 45 3.14 16.84 12.07
CA ALA A 45 2.05 15.86 12.00
C ALA A 45 1.87 15.25 10.59
N TYR A 46 2.11 16.04 9.53
CA TYR A 46 2.11 15.54 8.15
C TYR A 46 3.31 14.63 7.84
N LEU A 47 4.49 14.94 8.39
CA LEU A 47 5.70 14.14 8.16
C LEU A 47 5.73 12.86 9.02
N TYR A 48 5.09 12.88 10.19
CA TYR A 48 5.02 11.75 11.13
C TYR A 48 3.56 11.41 11.45
N PRO A 49 2.79 10.84 10.51
CA PRO A 49 1.48 10.31 10.84
C PRO A 49 1.64 9.20 11.91
N PRO A 50 0.75 9.13 12.91
CA PRO A 50 0.81 8.08 13.93
C PRO A 50 0.69 6.71 13.25
N GLN A 51 1.75 5.89 13.38
CA GLN A 51 1.80 4.54 12.80
C GLN A 51 0.84 3.56 13.47
N HIS A 52 0.22 3.96 14.57
CA HIS A 52 -0.77 3.16 15.28
C HIS A 52 -2.04 3.99 15.48
N TYR A 53 -2.95 3.94 14.51
CA TYR A 53 -4.36 4.10 14.81
C TYR A 53 -4.82 2.84 15.57
N THR A 54 -4.56 2.79 16.87
CA THR A 54 -5.40 1.98 17.75
C THR A 54 -6.77 2.63 17.71
N SER A 55 -7.74 1.96 17.08
CA SER A 55 -9.12 2.44 17.13
C SER A 55 -9.53 2.50 18.60
N PRO A 56 -10.13 3.61 19.07
CA PRO A 56 -10.71 3.68 20.41
C PRO A 56 -11.72 2.56 20.64
N MET A 57 -12.29 2.02 19.56
CA MET A 57 -13.25 0.92 19.55
C MET A 57 -12.72 -0.35 20.24
N ARG A 58 -11.40 -0.60 20.26
CA ARG A 58 -10.86 -1.79 20.93
C ARG A 58 -11.06 -1.75 22.45
N ASP A 59 -11.03 -0.56 23.04
CA ASP A 59 -11.28 -0.36 24.48
C ASP A 59 -12.78 -0.41 24.82
N TRP A 60 -13.65 -0.17 23.84
CA TRP A 60 -15.11 -0.28 23.99
C TRP A 60 -15.65 -1.70 23.87
N LEU A 61 -14.88 -2.62 23.27
CA LEU A 61 -15.27 -4.03 23.21
C LEU A 61 -15.08 -4.65 24.60
N PRO A 62 -16.10 -5.32 25.17
CA PRO A 62 -15.91 -6.10 26.38
C PRO A 62 -14.73 -7.03 26.19
N ALA A 63 -13.84 -7.12 27.19
CA ALA A 63 -12.81 -8.15 27.19
C ALA A 63 -13.51 -9.50 26.99
N GLU A 64 -13.18 -10.19 25.90
CA GLU A 64 -13.80 -11.46 25.58
C GLU A 64 -13.57 -12.40 26.77
N PRO A 65 -14.63 -12.93 27.41
CA PRO A 65 -14.46 -13.77 28.58
C PRO A 65 -13.57 -14.95 28.21
N VAL A 66 -12.61 -15.27 29.08
CA VAL A 66 -11.70 -16.41 28.88
C VAL A 66 -12.55 -17.68 28.88
N ARG A 67 -12.96 -18.12 27.68
CA ARG A 67 -13.70 -19.36 27.47
C ARG A 67 -12.73 -20.51 27.30
N GLU A 68 -13.13 -21.69 27.72
CA GLU A 68 -12.40 -22.91 27.39
C GLU A 68 -12.48 -23.18 25.89
N LEU A 69 -11.34 -23.43 25.26
CA LEU A 69 -11.28 -23.82 23.84
C LEU A 69 -11.74 -25.26 23.69
N THR A 70 -12.54 -25.51 22.66
CA THR A 70 -12.83 -26.88 22.20
C THR A 70 -11.55 -27.56 21.72
N ASP A 71 -11.53 -28.90 21.69
CA ASP A 71 -10.34 -29.64 21.24
C ASP A 71 -9.92 -29.28 19.80
N GLN A 72 -10.89 -28.99 18.93
CA GLN A 72 -10.64 -28.55 17.56
C GLN A 72 -9.98 -27.16 17.51
N GLU A 73 -10.46 -26.22 18.32
CA GLU A 73 -9.87 -24.87 18.44
C GLU A 73 -8.47 -24.93 19.04
N ARG A 74 -8.26 -25.79 20.06
CA ARG A 74 -6.94 -25.99 20.65
C ARG A 74 -5.97 -26.58 19.62
N ALA A 75 -6.40 -27.59 18.87
CA ALA A 75 -5.59 -28.21 17.81
C ALA A 75 -5.25 -27.21 16.70
N SER A 76 -6.22 -26.42 16.24
CA SER A 76 -5.98 -25.40 15.22
C SER A 76 -5.02 -24.33 15.72
N GLN A 77 -5.17 -23.87 16.97
CA GLN A 77 -4.28 -22.89 17.58
C GLN A 77 -2.83 -23.37 17.63
N VAL A 78 -2.59 -24.65 17.98
CA VAL A 78 -1.26 -25.25 17.98
C VAL A 78 -0.65 -25.26 16.57
N VAL A 79 -1.44 -25.68 15.56
CA VAL A 79 -0.99 -25.70 14.17
C VAL A 79 -0.70 -24.29 13.65
N PHE A 80 -1.60 -23.34 13.87
CA PHE A 80 -1.41 -21.94 13.46
C PHE A 80 -0.19 -21.32 14.15
N LYS A 81 -0.02 -21.52 15.46
CA LYS A 81 1.15 -21.01 16.18
C LYS A 81 2.45 -21.57 15.58
N GLN A 82 2.45 -22.86 15.21
CA GLN A 82 3.62 -23.48 14.58
C GLN A 82 3.89 -22.91 13.19
N ILE A 83 2.86 -22.75 12.36
CA ILE A 83 2.97 -22.13 11.02
C ILE A 83 3.53 -20.71 11.14
N LEU A 84 2.99 -19.90 12.05
CA LEU A 84 3.44 -18.52 12.27
C LEU A 84 4.86 -18.45 12.85
N SER A 85 5.32 -19.49 13.56
CA SER A 85 6.68 -19.58 14.09
C SER A 85 7.67 -20.20 13.09
N THR A 86 7.17 -20.75 11.98
CA THR A 86 8.00 -21.39 10.96
C THR A 86 8.69 -20.29 10.15
N PRO A 87 10.03 -20.35 9.97
CA PRO A 87 10.72 -19.38 9.13
C PRO A 87 10.16 -19.39 7.69
N PRO A 88 9.99 -18.22 7.05
CA PRO A 88 9.49 -18.17 5.69
C PRO A 88 10.44 -18.92 4.76
N VAL A 89 9.87 -19.77 3.90
CA VAL A 89 10.63 -20.52 2.89
C VAL A 89 11.03 -19.55 1.78
N LYS A 90 12.24 -19.00 1.86
CA LYS A 90 12.80 -18.23 0.75
C LYS A 90 13.35 -19.18 -0.30
N SER A 91 12.52 -19.50 -1.29
CA SER A 91 12.99 -20.26 -2.45
C SER A 91 13.73 -19.36 -3.43
N LYS A 92 14.68 -19.93 -4.19
CA LYS A 92 15.35 -19.23 -5.30
C LYS A 92 14.39 -18.87 -6.45
N ARG A 93 13.17 -19.41 -6.43
CA ARG A 93 12.14 -19.26 -7.45
C ARG A 93 10.88 -18.61 -6.86
N SER A 94 11.06 -17.57 -6.05
CA SER A 94 9.94 -16.86 -5.45
C SER A 94 8.97 -16.38 -6.54
N LYS A 95 7.68 -16.61 -6.34
CA LYS A 95 6.61 -16.24 -7.27
C LYS A 95 5.60 -15.32 -6.60
N VAL A 96 4.93 -14.53 -7.43
CA VAL A 96 3.73 -13.78 -7.04
C VAL A 96 2.51 -14.47 -7.64
N ALA A 97 1.55 -14.83 -6.80
CA ALA A 97 0.28 -15.41 -7.23
C ALA A 97 -0.70 -14.30 -7.59
N PHE A 98 -1.11 -14.23 -8.85
CA PHE A 98 -2.15 -13.34 -9.34
C PHE A 98 -3.48 -14.09 -9.35
N MET A 99 -4.38 -13.68 -8.46
CA MET A 99 -5.66 -14.33 -8.18
C MET A 99 -6.79 -13.45 -8.72
N PHE A 100 -7.40 -13.87 -9.82
CA PHE A 100 -8.48 -13.16 -10.48
C PHE A 100 -9.83 -13.69 -10.01
N LEU A 101 -10.63 -12.81 -9.40
CA LEU A 101 -12.02 -13.07 -9.04
C LEU A 101 -12.93 -12.36 -10.04
N THR A 102 -13.51 -13.12 -10.97
CA THR A 102 -14.28 -12.57 -12.10
C THR A 102 -15.71 -13.13 -12.15
N PRO A 103 -16.65 -12.43 -12.81
CA PRO A 103 -17.95 -13.02 -13.14
C PRO A 103 -17.86 -14.07 -14.26
N GLY A 104 -16.91 -13.93 -15.19
CA GLY A 104 -16.73 -14.81 -16.36
C GLY A 104 -15.40 -14.51 -17.05
N THR A 105 -15.40 -14.43 -18.38
CA THR A 105 -14.22 -14.09 -19.19
C THR A 105 -13.58 -12.76 -18.78
N LEU A 106 -12.24 -12.73 -18.71
CA LEU A 106 -11.47 -11.56 -18.31
C LEU A 106 -11.35 -10.58 -19.50
N PRO A 107 -11.92 -9.36 -19.43
CA PRO A 107 -11.92 -8.43 -20.57
C PRO A 107 -10.51 -7.93 -20.95
N PHE A 108 -9.61 -7.83 -19.98
CA PHE A 108 -8.25 -7.33 -20.15
C PHE A 108 -7.19 -8.42 -20.24
N GLU A 109 -7.56 -9.65 -20.61
CA GLU A 109 -6.65 -10.79 -20.65
C GLU A 109 -5.41 -10.54 -21.52
N ARG A 110 -5.58 -9.95 -22.71
CA ARG A 110 -4.46 -9.58 -23.60
C ARG A 110 -3.53 -8.51 -23.02
N LEU A 111 -4.04 -7.65 -22.15
CA LEU A 111 -3.21 -6.67 -21.45
C LEU A 111 -2.37 -7.36 -20.37
N TRP A 112 -3.00 -8.27 -19.62
CA TRP A 112 -2.30 -9.09 -18.64
C TRP A 112 -1.29 -10.03 -19.29
N GLU A 113 -1.57 -10.58 -20.47
CA GLU A 113 -0.61 -11.35 -21.26
C GLU A 113 0.67 -10.57 -21.53
N LYS A 114 0.55 -9.33 -22.03
CA LYS A 114 1.70 -8.44 -22.22
C LYS A 114 2.42 -8.07 -20.93
N PHE A 115 1.69 -7.98 -19.83
CA PHE A 115 2.30 -7.75 -18.52
C PHE A 115 3.16 -8.95 -18.10
N PHE A 116 2.70 -10.18 -18.34
CA PHE A 116 3.38 -11.40 -17.94
C PHE A 116 4.47 -11.88 -18.92
N GLU A 117 4.43 -11.44 -20.18
CA GLU A 117 5.33 -11.84 -21.26
C GLU A 117 6.81 -11.78 -20.86
N GLY A 118 7.53 -12.90 -21.01
CA GLY A 118 8.97 -13.00 -20.74
C GLY A 118 9.36 -13.13 -19.26
N HIS A 119 8.38 -13.31 -18.38
CA HIS A 119 8.59 -13.41 -16.93
C HIS A 119 8.16 -14.78 -16.37
N GLU A 120 8.15 -15.81 -17.20
CA GLU A 120 7.71 -17.15 -16.86
C GLU A 120 8.47 -17.70 -15.65
N GLY A 121 7.74 -18.30 -14.70
CA GLY A 121 8.32 -18.87 -13.49
C GLY A 121 8.52 -17.89 -12.33
N ARG A 122 8.20 -16.59 -12.50
CA ARG A 122 8.13 -15.59 -11.40
C ARG A 122 6.69 -15.26 -10.98
N TYR A 123 5.70 -15.85 -11.64
CA TYR A 123 4.30 -15.66 -11.31
C TYR A 123 3.51 -16.96 -11.46
N THR A 124 2.35 -17.00 -10.81
CA THR A 124 1.31 -18.01 -10.99
C THR A 124 -0.02 -17.30 -11.17
N ILE A 125 -0.93 -17.88 -11.95
CA ILE A 125 -2.24 -17.30 -12.27
C ILE A 125 -3.31 -18.27 -11.78
N TYR A 126 -4.30 -17.74 -11.07
CA TYR A 126 -5.48 -18.46 -10.62
C TYR A 126 -6.72 -17.65 -10.98
N VAL A 127 -7.72 -18.28 -11.58
CA VAL A 127 -8.96 -17.62 -12.00
C VAL A 127 -10.15 -18.29 -11.36
N HIS A 128 -10.98 -17.52 -10.67
CA HIS A 128 -12.27 -17.95 -10.13
C HIS A 128 -13.38 -17.20 -10.86
N ALA A 129 -14.03 -17.88 -11.81
CA ALA A 129 -15.12 -17.34 -12.62
C ALA A 129 -16.49 -17.73 -12.02
N SER A 130 -17.20 -16.75 -11.44
CA SER A 130 -18.32 -17.00 -10.54
C SER A 130 -19.68 -17.25 -11.21
N ARG A 131 -19.86 -16.92 -12.50
CA ARG A 131 -21.16 -17.08 -13.20
C ARG A 131 -21.06 -18.00 -14.41
N GLU A 132 -20.06 -17.77 -15.26
CA GLU A 132 -19.92 -18.41 -16.57
C GLU A 132 -18.53 -19.02 -16.70
N LYS A 133 -18.42 -20.09 -17.50
CA LYS A 133 -17.11 -20.65 -17.83
C LYS A 133 -16.38 -19.64 -18.73
N PRO A 134 -15.18 -19.17 -18.36
CA PRO A 134 -14.46 -18.18 -19.14
C PRO A 134 -13.98 -18.78 -20.47
N GLU A 135 -14.03 -17.97 -21.51
CA GLU A 135 -13.38 -18.23 -22.80
C GLU A 135 -12.07 -17.46 -22.83
N HIS A 136 -10.95 -18.15 -22.62
CA HIS A 136 -9.63 -17.51 -22.56
C HIS A 136 -9.14 -17.10 -23.95
N ALA A 137 -8.79 -15.82 -24.09
CA ALA A 137 -8.23 -15.27 -25.32
C ALA A 137 -6.71 -15.46 -25.44
N SER A 138 -6.02 -15.67 -24.31
CA SER A 138 -4.57 -15.84 -24.20
C SER A 138 -4.24 -17.28 -23.75
N PRO A 139 -3.22 -17.91 -24.35
CA PRO A 139 -2.72 -19.21 -23.89
C PRO A 139 -2.25 -19.24 -22.43
N LEU A 140 -1.89 -18.10 -21.84
CA LEU A 140 -1.38 -18.04 -20.46
C LEU A 140 -2.44 -18.37 -19.41
N PHE A 141 -3.71 -18.14 -19.72
CA PHE A 141 -4.85 -18.35 -18.81
C PHE A 141 -5.54 -19.71 -19.01
N ILE A 142 -5.18 -20.44 -20.06
CA ILE A 142 -5.66 -21.81 -20.28
C ILE A 142 -5.25 -22.70 -19.09
N ASP A 143 -6.19 -23.49 -18.59
CA ASP A 143 -6.04 -24.39 -17.45
C ASP A 143 -5.64 -23.68 -16.13
N ARG A 144 -5.95 -22.38 -16.01
CA ARG A 144 -5.75 -21.60 -14.76
C ARG A 144 -7.04 -21.41 -13.95
N ASP A 145 -8.15 -21.93 -14.45
CA ASP A 145 -9.45 -21.87 -13.78
C ASP A 145 -9.50 -22.83 -12.60
N ILE A 146 -9.79 -22.30 -11.42
CA ILE A 146 -10.06 -23.11 -10.23
C ILE A 146 -11.54 -23.46 -10.14
N ARG A 147 -11.86 -24.45 -9.29
CA ARG A 147 -13.25 -24.75 -8.94
C ARG A 147 -13.92 -23.47 -8.42
N SER A 148 -14.96 -23.04 -9.13
CA SER A 148 -15.67 -21.80 -8.86
C SER A 148 -17.08 -22.04 -8.35
N GLU A 149 -17.59 -21.14 -7.51
CA GLU A 149 -18.98 -21.11 -7.06
C GLU A 149 -19.61 -19.73 -7.30
N LYS A 150 -20.94 -19.62 -7.16
CA LYS A 150 -21.65 -18.36 -7.36
C LYS A 150 -21.26 -17.33 -6.30
N VAL A 151 -20.80 -16.18 -6.77
CA VAL A 151 -20.41 -15.05 -5.90
C VAL A 151 -21.43 -13.92 -6.06
N VAL A 152 -21.78 -13.32 -4.93
CA VAL A 152 -22.62 -12.13 -4.88
C VAL A 152 -21.85 -11.05 -4.15
N TRP A 153 -21.80 -9.85 -4.74
CA TRP A 153 -21.09 -8.71 -4.18
C TRP A 153 -21.58 -8.39 -2.75
N GLY A 154 -20.64 -8.12 -1.84
CA GLY A 154 -20.94 -7.77 -0.46
C GLY A 154 -21.55 -8.91 0.37
N LYS A 155 -21.48 -10.15 -0.11
CA LYS A 155 -21.91 -11.35 0.64
C LYS A 155 -20.71 -12.21 1.01
N ILE A 156 -20.90 -13.10 2.00
CA ILE A 156 -19.87 -14.02 2.47
C ILE A 156 -19.32 -14.93 1.35
N SER A 157 -20.11 -15.20 0.31
CA SER A 157 -19.67 -15.98 -0.86
C SER A 157 -18.47 -15.36 -1.58
N MET A 158 -18.28 -14.04 -1.48
CA MET A 158 -17.11 -13.36 -2.00
C MET A 158 -15.84 -13.72 -1.21
N VAL A 159 -15.96 -13.73 0.12
CA VAL A 159 -14.87 -14.16 1.02
C VAL A 159 -14.57 -15.64 0.80
N ASP A 160 -15.58 -16.48 0.58
CA ASP A 160 -15.37 -17.89 0.29
C ASP A 160 -14.67 -18.12 -1.06
N ALA A 161 -14.92 -17.28 -2.07
CA ALA A 161 -14.19 -17.33 -3.34
C ALA A 161 -12.73 -16.88 -3.19
N GLU A 162 -12.46 -15.83 -2.42
CA GLU A 162 -11.10 -15.40 -2.09
C GLU A 162 -10.35 -16.51 -1.34
N ARG A 163 -10.98 -17.13 -0.35
CA ARG A 163 -10.40 -18.28 0.38
C ARG A 163 -10.07 -19.45 -0.54
N ARG A 164 -10.90 -19.72 -1.55
CA ARG A 164 -10.62 -20.77 -2.55
C ARG A 164 -9.43 -20.42 -3.43
N LEU A 165 -9.37 -19.18 -3.93
CA LEU A 165 -8.21 -18.68 -4.68
C LEU A 165 -6.93 -18.82 -3.85
N LEU A 166 -6.96 -18.34 -2.61
CA LEU A 166 -5.82 -18.40 -1.70
C LEU A 166 -5.42 -19.83 -1.37
N ALA A 167 -6.38 -20.74 -1.14
CA ALA A 167 -6.08 -22.15 -0.87
C ALA A 167 -5.34 -22.81 -2.03
N ASN A 168 -5.76 -22.58 -3.28
CA ASN A 168 -5.07 -23.12 -4.46
C ASN A 168 -3.68 -22.45 -4.66
N ALA A 169 -3.57 -21.16 -4.35
CA ALA A 169 -2.31 -20.45 -4.44
C ALA A 169 -1.30 -20.88 -3.38
N LEU A 170 -1.75 -21.28 -2.18
CA LEU A 170 -0.90 -21.77 -1.09
C LEU A 170 -0.35 -23.18 -1.32
N GLU A 171 -0.87 -23.94 -2.29
CA GLU A 171 -0.31 -25.25 -2.65
C GLU A 171 1.09 -25.13 -3.25
N ASP A 172 1.39 -24.03 -3.96
CA ASP A 172 2.73 -23.75 -4.47
C ASP A 172 3.57 -23.02 -3.41
N VAL A 173 4.51 -23.75 -2.80
CA VAL A 173 5.43 -23.23 -1.78
C VAL A 173 6.34 -22.11 -2.28
N ASP A 174 6.46 -21.93 -3.60
CA ASP A 174 7.23 -20.82 -4.19
C ASP A 174 6.44 -19.50 -4.17
N ASN A 175 5.11 -19.51 -4.01
CA ASN A 175 4.31 -18.29 -3.94
C ASN A 175 4.57 -17.57 -2.61
N GLN A 176 5.12 -16.35 -2.69
CA GLN A 176 5.46 -15.53 -1.52
C GLN A 176 4.45 -14.41 -1.28
N HIS A 177 3.84 -13.89 -2.35
CA HIS A 177 2.84 -12.83 -2.29
C HIS A 177 1.63 -13.20 -3.14
N PHE A 178 0.48 -12.68 -2.74
CA PHE A 178 -0.82 -12.99 -3.32
C PHE A 178 -1.50 -11.68 -3.67
N VAL A 179 -1.84 -11.50 -4.95
CA VAL A 179 -2.48 -10.30 -5.48
C VAL A 179 -3.90 -10.68 -5.88
N LEU A 180 -4.89 -10.15 -5.16
CA LEU A 180 -6.30 -10.32 -5.48
C LEU A 180 -6.75 -9.24 -6.46
N LEU A 181 -7.38 -9.65 -7.57
CA LEU A 181 -7.77 -8.78 -8.67
C LEU A 181 -9.21 -9.06 -9.10
N SER A 182 -9.97 -8.01 -9.44
CA SER A 182 -11.25 -8.14 -10.13
C SER A 182 -11.05 -8.13 -11.65
N ASP A 183 -12.16 -8.31 -12.38
CA ASP A 183 -12.22 -8.20 -13.85
C ASP A 183 -11.92 -6.80 -14.38
N SER A 184 -12.14 -5.77 -13.57
CA SER A 184 -11.85 -4.37 -13.89
C SER A 184 -10.41 -3.93 -13.61
N CYS A 185 -9.61 -4.73 -12.91
CA CYS A 185 -8.24 -4.38 -12.55
C CYS A 185 -7.30 -4.43 -13.75
N VAL A 186 -6.40 -3.44 -13.84
CA VAL A 186 -5.36 -3.35 -14.87
C VAL A 186 -4.01 -2.97 -14.24
N PRO A 187 -2.88 -3.47 -14.77
CA PRO A 187 -1.57 -3.11 -14.25
C PRO A 187 -1.22 -1.66 -14.61
N LEU A 188 -0.77 -0.88 -13.62
CA LEU A 188 -0.34 0.51 -13.81
C LEU A 188 1.18 0.65 -14.09
N HIS A 189 1.94 -0.41 -13.77
CA HIS A 189 3.39 -0.49 -13.96
C HIS A 189 3.75 -1.82 -14.64
N ASN A 190 4.99 -1.92 -15.14
CA ASN A 190 5.49 -3.17 -15.71
C ASN A 190 5.69 -4.25 -14.62
N PHE A 191 5.86 -5.49 -15.07
CA PHE A 191 6.00 -6.64 -14.18
C PHE A 191 7.17 -6.51 -13.21
N ASP A 192 8.35 -6.14 -13.70
CA ASP A 192 9.54 -6.03 -12.85
C ASP A 192 9.37 -5.03 -11.73
N TYR A 193 8.71 -3.89 -11.99
CA TYR A 193 8.42 -2.92 -10.94
C TYR A 193 7.53 -3.53 -9.86
N VAL A 194 6.41 -4.13 -10.24
CA VAL A 194 5.44 -4.73 -9.30
C VAL A 194 6.09 -5.87 -8.53
N TYR A 195 6.78 -6.77 -9.24
CA TYR A 195 7.46 -7.91 -8.64
C TYR A 195 8.53 -7.48 -7.63
N ASN A 196 9.41 -6.56 -8.00
CA ASN A 196 10.48 -6.08 -7.12
C ASN A 196 9.93 -5.30 -5.92
N TYR A 197 8.84 -4.54 -6.12
CA TYR A 197 8.14 -3.88 -5.03
C TYR A 197 7.57 -4.88 -4.02
N LEU A 198 6.86 -5.90 -4.50
CA LEU A 198 6.24 -6.91 -3.64
C LEU A 198 7.29 -7.77 -2.92
N ILE A 199 8.26 -8.33 -3.63
CA ILE A 199 9.27 -9.21 -3.03
C ILE A 199 10.26 -8.43 -2.14
N GLY A 200 10.50 -7.16 -2.45
CA GLY A 200 11.46 -6.32 -1.72
C GLY A 200 10.88 -5.66 -0.47
N THR A 201 9.56 -5.63 -0.30
CA THR A 201 8.91 -4.95 0.82
C THR A 201 8.99 -5.76 2.11
N ASN A 202 8.95 -5.07 3.25
CA ASN A 202 8.96 -5.66 4.59
C ASN A 202 7.57 -5.67 5.25
N ILE A 203 6.52 -5.34 4.50
CA ILE A 203 5.13 -5.37 4.96
C ILE A 203 4.41 -6.60 4.40
N SER A 204 3.50 -7.16 5.20
CA SER A 204 2.75 -8.36 4.83
C SER A 204 1.46 -8.06 4.07
N PHE A 205 0.99 -6.82 4.10
CA PHE A 205 -0.27 -6.40 3.49
C PHE A 205 -0.11 -5.02 2.87
N ILE A 206 -0.60 -4.87 1.64
CA ILE A 206 -0.65 -3.62 0.88
C ILE A 206 -2.10 -3.43 0.49
N ASP A 207 -2.70 -2.34 0.96
CA ASP A 207 -4.03 -1.93 0.51
C ASP A 207 -3.89 -1.10 -0.77
N SER A 208 -4.88 -1.19 -1.66
CA SER A 208 -4.94 -0.46 -2.94
C SER A 208 -5.89 0.72 -2.90
#